data_AF-A0A847HL48-F1
#
_entry.id   AF-A0A847HL48-F1
#
_cell.length_a   1.000
_cell.length_b   1.000
_cell.length_c   1.000
_cell.angle_alpha   90.00
_cell.angle_beta   90.00
_cell.angle_gamma   90.00
#
_symmetry.space_group_name_H-M   'P 1'
#
loop_
_entity.id
_entity.type
_entity.pdbx_description
1 polymer ?
#
loop_
_entity_poly.entity_id
_entity_poly.type
_entity_poly.pdbx_seq_one_letter_code
_entity_poly.pdbx_strand_id
1 'polypeptide(L)' 'MKTAKIFQNGQSQAVRLPKEFRFKGKEVFVKKIGNAIMLLP' A
#
# COMPACT_ATOMS: atom_id res chain seq x y z
N MET A 1 10.83 -11.11 -5.52
CA MET A 1 9.99 -9.90 -5.35
C MET A 1 8.54 -10.27 -5.63
N LYS A 2 7.57 -9.73 -4.88
CA LYS A 2 6.14 -9.91 -5.16
C LYS A 2 5.59 -8.61 -5.72
N THR A 3 4.78 -8.70 -6.77
CA THR A 3 4.04 -7.56 -7.29
C THR A 3 2.70 -7.44 -6.57
N ALA A 4 2.13 -6.24 -6.56
CA ALA A 4 0.80 -5.98 -6.05
C ALA A 4 -0.06 -5.37 -7.16
N LYS A 5 -1.36 -5.65 -7.15
CA LYS A 5 -2.28 -5.10 -8.14
C LYS A 5 -2.68 -3.68 -7.75
N ILE A 6 -2.52 -2.75 -8.69
CA ILE A 6 -3.08 -1.41 -8.60
C ILE A 6 -4.51 -1.45 -9.15
N PHE A 7 -5.44 -0.80 -8.47
CA PHE A 7 -6.84 -0.70 -8.87
C PHE A 7 -7.47 0.61 -8.39
N GLN A 8 -8.68 0.93 -8.87
CA GLN A 8 -9.46 2.06 -8.40
C GLN A 8 -10.39 1.63 -7.26
N ASN A 9 -10.48 2.42 -6.20
CA ASN A 9 -11.46 2.30 -5.13
C ASN A 9 -12.24 3.62 -5.03
N GLY A 10 -13.40 3.68 -5.69
CA GLY A 10 -14.10 4.94 -5.92
C GLY A 10 -13.26 5.88 -6.80
N GLN A 11 -13.03 7.11 -6.33
CA GLN A 11 -12.19 8.11 -7.02
C GLN A 11 -10.70 8.03 -6.63
N SER A 12 -10.30 7.05 -5.81
CA SER A 12 -8.93 6.92 -5.30
C SER A 12 -8.20 5.73 -5.91
N GLN A 13 -6.90 5.88 -6.15
CA GLN A 13 -6.02 4.76 -6.49
C GLN A 13 -5.71 3.94 -5.23
N ALA A 14 -5.72 2.62 -5.36
CA ALA A 14 -5.43 1.69 -4.28
C ALA A 14 -4.48 0.55 -4.73
N VAL A 15 -3.77 -0.03 -3.77
CA VAL A 15 -2.90 -1.20 -3.97
C VAL A 15 -3.41 -2.36 -3.13
N ARG A 16 -3.60 -3.54 -3.74
CA ARG A 16 -4.00 -4.75 -3.02
C ARG A 16 -2.77 -5.47 -2.48
N LEU A 17 -2.56 -5.39 -1.17
CA LEU A 17 -1.45 -6.08 -0.50
C LEU A 17 -1.64 -7.61 -0.53
N PRO A 18 -0.62 -8.38 -0.96
CA PRO A 18 -0.57 -9.82 -0.72
C PRO A 18 -0.69 -10.15 0.77
N LYS A 19 -1.17 -11.36 1.09
CA LYS A 19 -1.53 -11.75 2.47
C LYS A 19 -0.36 -11.57 3.44
N GLU A 20 0.85 -11.89 2.99
CA GLU A 20 2.10 -11.80 3.75
C GLU A 20 2.54 -10.36 4.07
N PHE A 21 1.99 -9.34 3.40
CA PHE A 21 2.32 -7.92 3.62
C PHE A 21 1.18 -7.11 4.26
N ARG A 22 0.12 -7.76 4.74
CA ARG A 22 -1.02 -7.05 5.36
C ARG A 22 -0.64 -6.51 6.74
N PHE A 23 -1.09 -5.29 7.04
CA PHE A 23 -0.99 -4.69 8.37
C PHE A 23 -2.11 -5.22 9.30
N LYS A 24 -1.87 -5.19 10.62
CA LYS A 24 -2.88 -5.53 11.63
C LYS A 24 -3.82 -4.35 11.95
N GLY A 25 -3.33 -3.11 11.77
CA GLY A 25 -4.07 -1.89 12.06
C GLY A 25 -5.08 -1.50 10.97
N LYS A 26 -5.79 -0.40 11.21
CA LYS A 26 -6.73 0.20 10.23
C LYS A 26 -6.07 1.29 9.38
N GLU A 27 -4.93 1.80 9.81
CA GLU A 27 -4.25 2.95 9.22
C GLU A 27 -2.74 2.71 9.20
N VAL A 28 -2.04 3.47 8.36
CA VAL A 28 -0.59 3.47 8.22
C VAL A 28 -0.12 4.91 7.93
N PHE A 29 1.08 5.26 8.38
CA PHE A 29 1.75 6.47 7.90
C PHE A 29 2.29 6.25 6.49
N VAL A 30 2.23 7.31 5.67
CA VAL A 30 2.71 7.30 4.28
C VAL A 30 3.86 8.29 4.13
N LYS A 31 4.99 7.83 3.59
CA LYS A 31 6.15 8.69 3.28
C LYS A 31 6.66 8.41 1.86
N LYS A 32 6.90 9.46 1.08
CA LYS A 32 7.56 9.36 -0.24
C LYS A 32 9.08 9.47 -0.08
N ILE A 33 9.83 8.51 -0.63
CA ILE A 33 11.29 8.51 -0.63
C ILE A 33 11.76 8.26 -2.07
N GLY A 34 12.19 9.32 -2.76
CA GLY A 34 12.48 9.28 -4.19
C GLY A 34 11.27 8.80 -5.00
N ASN A 35 11.43 7.66 -5.69
CA ASN A 35 10.38 7.02 -6.48
C ASN A 35 9.60 5.92 -5.71
N ALA A 36 9.87 5.75 -4.42
CA ALA A 36 9.19 4.76 -3.58
C ALA A 36 8.19 5.41 -2.62
N ILE A 37 7.15 4.65 -2.27
CA ILE A 37 6.23 4.94 -1.17
C ILE A 37 6.52 3.97 -0.03
N MET A 38 6.80 4.49 1.15
CA MET A 38 6.98 3.72 2.38
C MET A 38 5.70 3.82 3.22
N LEU A 39 5.19 2.66 3.64
CA LEU A 39 4.06 2.52 4.55
C LEU A 39 4.58 2.02 5.90
N LEU A 40 4.19 2.67 6.99
CA LEU A 40 4.57 2.30 8.37
C LEU A 40 3.30 2.08 9.19
N PRO A 41 3.18 0.99 9.97
CA PRO A 41 2.02 0.74 10.83
C PRO A 41 1.82 1.79 11.91
#